data_AF-A0A7Z8RJD7-F1
#
_entry.id   AF-A0A7Z8RJD7-F1
#
_cell.length_a   1.000
_cell.length_b   1.000
_cell.length_c   1.000
_cell.angle_alpha   90.00
_cell.angle_beta   90.00
_cell.angle_gamma   90.00
#
_symmetry.space_group_name_H-M   'P 1'
#
loop_
_entity.id
_entity.type
_entity.pdbx_description
1 polymer ?
#
loop_
_entity_poly.entity_id
_entity_poly.type
_entity_poly.pdbx_seq_one_letter_code
_entity_poly.pdbx_strand_id
1 'polypeptide(L)'
;MNPLKDKKLTYWLVKLGEMYYAGGLLRKKEDESTFSYEFVNDKTYAFPFLEKHSAMRIAKKCGGIVVDHTATGEELTLLEDKNEKYINSEPQARLEQELNAREEIKKAEDILVLESEIKELNRSHR
;
A
#
# COMPACT_ATOMS: atom_id res chain seq x y z
N MET A 1 -17.38 26.49 -3.86
CA MET A 1 -17.64 25.89 -2.52
C MET A 1 -18.20 24.50 -2.75
N ASN A 2 -17.63 23.46 -2.11
CA ASN A 2 -18.17 22.11 -2.17
C ASN A 2 -19.50 22.07 -1.37
N PRO A 3 -20.66 21.89 -2.01
CA PRO A 3 -21.96 21.95 -1.34
C PRO A 3 -22.18 20.81 -0.33
N LEU A 4 -21.31 19.80 -0.32
CA LEU A 4 -21.39 18.65 0.58
C LEU A 4 -20.44 18.76 1.77
N LYS A 5 -19.64 19.84 1.87
CA LYS A 5 -18.54 19.99 2.83
C LYS A 5 -18.91 19.56 4.25
N ASP A 6 -19.99 20.13 4.79
CA ASP A 6 -20.43 19.89 6.18
C ASP A 6 -21.57 18.87 6.28
N LYS A 7 -22.06 18.37 5.15
CA LYS A 7 -23.16 17.42 5.13
C LYS A 7 -22.67 16.07 5.66
N LYS A 8 -23.36 15.54 6.66
CA LYS A 8 -23.11 14.18 7.14
C LYS A 8 -23.59 13.17 6.10
N LEU A 9 -22.67 12.33 5.63
CA LEU A 9 -22.88 11.28 4.65
C LEU A 9 -22.60 9.93 5.30
N THR A 10 -23.43 8.95 4.99
CA THR A 10 -23.18 7.56 5.37
C THR A 10 -22.30 6.90 4.32
N TYR A 11 -21.29 6.17 4.77
CA TYR A 11 -20.44 5.34 3.93
C TYR A 11 -20.22 3.98 4.61
N TRP A 12 -19.73 3.02 3.85
CA TRP A 12 -19.51 1.66 4.32
C TRP A 12 -18.06 1.26 4.17
N LEU A 13 -17.52 0.58 5.16
CA LEU A 13 -16.22 -0.07 5.10
C LEU A 13 -16.39 -1.58 5.17
N VAL A 14 -15.50 -2.29 4.48
CA VAL A 14 -15.43 -3.75 4.53
C VAL A 14 -14.33 -4.14 5.50
N LYS A 15 -14.65 -4.96 6.50
CA LYS A 15 -13.67 -5.54 7.44
C LYS A 15 -13.43 -7.02 7.16
N LEU A 16 -12.20 -7.47 7.39
CA LEU A 16 -11.82 -8.88 7.50
C LEU A 16 -11.02 -9.05 8.80
N GLY A 17 -11.64 -9.62 9.84
CA GLY A 17 -11.10 -9.57 11.20
C GLY A 17 -10.97 -8.12 11.66
N GLU A 18 -9.75 -7.71 12.04
CA GLU A 18 -9.45 -6.32 12.44
C GLU A 18 -8.94 -5.43 11.30
N MET A 19 -8.82 -5.97 10.09
CA MET A 19 -8.33 -5.21 8.94
C MET A 19 -9.49 -4.60 8.13
N TYR A 20 -9.19 -3.53 7.41
CA TYR A 20 -10.09 -2.80 6.52
C TYR A 20 -9.67 -3.00 5.08
N TYR A 21 -10.64 -3.19 4.19
CA TYR A 21 -10.38 -3.27 2.76
C TYR A 21 -9.84 -1.94 2.24
N ALA A 22 -8.65 -1.97 1.63
CA ALA A 22 -8.00 -0.80 1.04
C ALA A 22 -8.24 -0.72 -0.46
N GLY A 23 -8.45 -1.83 -1.15
CA GLY A 23 -8.62 -1.79 -2.60
C GLY A 23 -8.24 -3.07 -3.29
N GLY A 24 -8.31 -3.01 -4.62
CA GLY A 24 -7.94 -4.07 -5.51
C GLY A 24 -6.56 -3.85 -6.11
N LEU A 25 -5.69 -4.85 -6.02
CA LEU A 25 -4.45 -4.86 -6.77
C LEU A 25 -4.62 -5.71 -8.03
N LEU A 26 -4.54 -5.05 -9.20
CA LEU A 26 -4.39 -5.70 -10.50
C LEU A 26 -3.03 -6.41 -10.52
N ARG A 27 -3.02 -7.74 -10.54
CA ARG A 27 -1.77 -8.51 -10.65
C ARG A 27 -1.28 -8.49 -12.11
N LYS A 28 0.05 -8.47 -12.29
CA LYS A 28 0.74 -8.39 -13.59
C LYS A 28 0.50 -9.57 -14.55
N LYS A 29 -0.31 -10.58 -14.19
CA LYS A 29 -0.74 -11.64 -15.11
C LYS A 29 -2.16 -11.32 -15.53
N GLU A 30 -2.30 -10.83 -16.75
CA GLU A 30 -3.55 -10.37 -17.36
C GLU A 30 -4.51 -11.53 -17.62
N ASP A 31 -5.19 -12.00 -16.58
CA ASP A 31 -6.57 -12.42 -16.72
C ASP A 31 -7.40 -11.82 -15.58
N GLU A 32 -8.67 -11.55 -15.84
CA GLU A 32 -9.61 -11.01 -14.85
C GLU A 32 -9.82 -11.97 -13.64
N SER A 33 -9.18 -13.16 -13.66
CA SER A 33 -9.24 -14.16 -12.61
C SER A 33 -8.22 -13.95 -11.49
N THR A 34 -7.17 -13.14 -11.71
CA THR A 34 -6.11 -12.90 -10.71
C THR A 34 -6.18 -11.52 -10.05
N PHE A 35 -7.35 -11.19 -9.50
CA PHE A 35 -7.52 -10.01 -8.64
C PHE A 35 -7.14 -10.31 -7.19
N SER A 36 -6.30 -9.48 -6.57
CA SER A 36 -6.03 -9.55 -5.14
C SER A 36 -6.75 -8.44 -4.39
N TYR A 37 -7.37 -8.77 -3.25
CA TYR A 37 -7.94 -7.80 -2.33
C TYR A 37 -6.88 -7.42 -1.30
N GLU A 38 -6.67 -6.12 -1.11
CA GLU A 38 -5.74 -5.60 -0.12
C GLU A 38 -6.47 -5.15 1.13
N PHE A 39 -5.86 -5.42 2.28
CA PHE A 39 -6.39 -5.09 3.60
C PHE A 39 -5.32 -4.42 4.46
N VAL A 40 -5.72 -3.40 5.22
CA VAL A 40 -4.87 -2.58 6.08
C VAL A 40 -5.41 -2.56 7.51
N ASN A 41 -4.52 -2.47 8.50
CA ASN A 41 -4.95 -2.33 9.91
C ASN A 41 -5.46 -0.92 10.23
N ASP A 42 -4.95 0.09 9.54
CA ASP A 42 -5.33 1.49 9.76
C ASP A 42 -6.53 1.88 8.88
N LYS A 43 -7.63 2.23 9.55
CA LYS A 43 -8.89 2.67 8.92
C LYS A 43 -8.70 3.86 7.97
N THR A 44 -7.71 4.71 8.20
CA THR A 44 -7.51 5.93 7.40
C THR A 44 -7.04 5.68 5.96
N TYR A 45 -6.67 4.44 5.63
CA TYR A 45 -6.37 4.00 4.27
C TYR A 45 -7.43 3.04 3.72
N ALA A 46 -8.56 2.87 4.41
CA ALA A 46 -9.65 2.03 3.94
C ALA A 46 -10.38 2.68 2.76
N PHE A 47 -10.86 1.88 1.83
CA PHE A 47 -11.68 2.34 0.71
C PHE A 47 -13.11 2.63 1.19
N PRO A 48 -13.59 3.90 1.11
CA PRO A 48 -14.93 4.23 1.52
C PRO A 48 -15.94 3.91 0.41
N PHE A 49 -16.85 2.97 0.65
CA PHE A 49 -17.96 2.73 -0.26
C PHE A 49 -19.10 3.70 0.01
N LEU A 50 -19.50 4.44 -1.03
CA LEU A 50 -20.72 5.27 -1.03
C LEU A 50 -22.00 4.45 -1.27
N GLU A 51 -21.87 3.18 -1.62
CA GLU A 51 -22.98 2.29 -1.91
C GLU A 51 -22.85 0.98 -1.13
N LYS A 52 -23.80 0.73 -0.22
CA LYS A 52 -23.79 -0.46 0.64
C LYS A 52 -23.65 -1.77 -0.15
N HIS A 53 -24.34 -1.88 -1.28
CA HIS A 53 -24.36 -3.11 -2.06
C HIS A 53 -22.98 -3.44 -2.66
N SER A 54 -22.19 -2.42 -3.00
CA SER A 54 -20.82 -2.58 -3.48
C SER A 54 -19.90 -3.08 -2.35
N ALA A 55 -20.01 -2.52 -1.14
CA ALA A 55 -19.30 -3.02 0.03
C ALA A 55 -19.68 -4.49 0.35
N MET A 56 -20.97 -4.81 0.31
CA MET A 56 -21.45 -6.18 0.58
C MET A 56 -20.92 -7.20 -0.42
N ARG A 57 -20.83 -6.83 -1.71
CA ARG A 57 -20.26 -7.69 -2.74
C ARG A 57 -18.79 -7.99 -2.48
N ILE A 58 -18.00 -7.00 -2.06
CA ILE A 58 -16.60 -7.23 -1.69
C ILE A 58 -16.49 -8.07 -0.43
N ALA A 59 -17.23 -7.73 0.63
CA ALA A 59 -17.29 -8.51 1.86
C ALA A 59 -17.60 -9.99 1.61
N LYS A 60 -18.58 -10.29 0.74
CA LYS A 60 -18.92 -11.66 0.36
C LYS A 60 -17.75 -12.39 -0.33
N LYS A 61 -17.01 -11.71 -1.20
CA LYS A 61 -15.88 -12.32 -1.93
C LYS A 61 -14.68 -12.60 -1.02
N CYS A 62 -14.44 -11.77 -0.02
CA CYS A 62 -13.31 -11.92 0.91
C CYS A 62 -13.65 -12.63 2.22
N GLY A 63 -14.92 -12.99 2.46
CA GLY A 63 -15.36 -13.56 3.74
C GLY A 63 -15.42 -12.54 4.89
N GLY A 64 -15.51 -11.25 4.56
CA GLY A 64 -15.57 -10.14 5.49
C GLY A 64 -16.99 -9.72 5.89
N ILE A 65 -17.07 -8.60 6.61
CA ILE A 65 -18.33 -7.95 7.03
C ILE A 65 -18.35 -6.49 6.57
N VAL A 66 -19.55 -5.90 6.50
CA VAL A 66 -19.74 -4.49 6.19
C VAL A 66 -20.12 -3.72 7.45
N VAL A 67 -19.46 -2.60 7.70
CA VAL A 67 -19.74 -1.69 8.81
C VAL A 67 -20.07 -0.32 8.24
N ASP A 68 -21.16 0.28 8.71
CA ASP A 68 -21.54 1.65 8.34
C ASP A 68 -20.84 2.68 9.24
N HIS A 69 -20.57 3.84 8.65
CA HIS A 69 -19.97 4.98 9.30
C HIS A 69 -20.60 6.27 8.79
N THR A 70 -20.41 7.35 9.53
CA THR A 70 -20.85 8.69 9.12
C THR A 70 -19.66 9.65 9.18
N ALA A 71 -19.51 10.46 8.14
CA ALA A 71 -18.48 11.50 8.02
C ALA A 71 -19.06 12.74 7.34
N THR A 72 -18.42 13.90 7.48
CA THR A 72 -18.71 15.05 6.61
C THR A 72 -18.18 14.79 5.19
N GLY A 73 -18.63 15.57 4.21
CA GLY A 73 -18.07 15.50 2.86
C GLY A 73 -16.57 15.78 2.84
N GLU A 74 -16.08 16.72 3.65
CA GLU A 74 -14.64 17.02 3.76
C GLU A 74 -13.84 15.85 4.36
N GLU A 75 -14.35 15.24 5.44
CA GLU A 75 -13.73 14.06 6.05
C GLU A 75 -13.68 12.88 5.07
N LEU A 76 -14.71 12.71 4.25
CA LEU A 76 -14.77 11.65 3.25
C LEU A 76 -13.78 11.87 2.10
N THR A 77 -13.69 13.09 1.57
CA THR A 77 -12.69 13.44 0.54
C THR A 77 -11.27 13.20 1.05
N LEU A 78 -10.98 13.56 2.31
CA LEU A 78 -9.67 13.29 2.90
C LEU A 78 -9.36 11.78 3.03
N LEU A 79 -10.39 10.96 3.27
CA LEU A 79 -10.25 9.51 3.33
C LEU A 79 -9.98 8.91 1.94
N GLU A 80 -10.70 9.38 0.92
CA GLU A 80 -10.49 9.00 -0.48
C GLU A 80 -9.08 9.37 -0.94
N ASP A 81 -8.62 10.60 -0.69
CA ASP A 81 -7.27 11.07 -1.05
C ASP A 81 -6.17 10.22 -0.39
N LYS A 82 -6.36 9.82 0.88
CA LYS A 82 -5.40 8.99 1.61
C LYS A 82 -5.36 7.57 1.04
N ASN A 83 -6.52 6.99 0.77
CA ASN A 83 -6.62 5.67 0.17
C ASN A 83 -5.98 5.63 -1.23
N GLU A 84 -6.24 6.64 -2.07
CA GLU A 84 -5.67 6.71 -3.42
C GLU A 84 -4.14 6.82 -3.37
N LYS A 85 -3.59 7.68 -2.50
CA LYS A 85 -2.14 7.78 -2.30
C LYS A 85 -1.54 6.46 -1.81
N TYR A 86 -2.22 5.76 -0.91
CA TYR A 86 -1.79 4.47 -0.40
C TYR A 86 -1.72 3.41 -1.51
N ILE A 87 -2.81 3.21 -2.25
CA ILE A 87 -2.87 2.19 -3.32
C ILE A 87 -1.85 2.47 -4.43
N ASN A 88 -1.55 3.73 -4.70
CA ASN A 88 -0.54 4.12 -5.70
C ASN A 88 0.90 4.18 -5.16
N SER A 89 1.14 3.86 -3.89
CA SER A 89 2.47 3.93 -3.27
C SER A 89 3.36 2.71 -3.55
N GLU A 90 2.78 1.55 -3.91
CA GLU A 90 3.52 0.30 -4.11
C GLU A 90 4.71 0.45 -5.09
N PRO A 91 4.58 1.09 -6.27
CA PRO A 91 5.70 1.24 -7.20
C PRO A 91 6.86 2.05 -6.61
N GLN A 92 6.56 3.07 -5.79
CA GLN A 92 7.56 3.92 -5.15
C GLN A 92 8.29 3.14 -4.06
N ALA A 93 7.55 2.44 -3.19
CA ALA A 93 8.12 1.59 -2.15
C ALA A 93 9.01 0.49 -2.73
N ARG A 94 8.59 -0.14 -3.84
CA ARG A 94 9.41 -1.15 -4.54
C ARG A 94 10.70 -0.54 -5.10
N LEU A 95 10.61 0.64 -5.72
CA LEU A 95 11.79 1.31 -6.26
C LEU A 95 12.80 1.66 -5.16
N GLU A 96 12.32 2.17 -4.02
CA GLU A 96 13.18 2.48 -2.86
C GLU A 96 13.89 1.23 -2.34
N GLN A 97 13.19 0.11 -2.21
CA GLN A 97 13.79 -1.16 -1.81
C GLN A 97 14.87 -1.64 -2.79
N GLU A 98 14.60 -1.54 -4.10
CA GLU A 98 15.57 -1.93 -5.13
C GLU A 98 16.82 -1.04 -5.10
N LEU A 99 16.66 0.27 -4.89
CA LEU A 99 17.78 1.21 -4.77
C LEU A 99 18.63 0.90 -3.53
N ASN A 100 17.99 0.70 -2.37
CA ASN A 100 18.67 0.36 -1.14
C ASN A 100 19.45 -0.95 -1.26
N ALA A 101 18.84 -1.99 -1.87
CA ALA A 101 19.52 -3.25 -2.11
C ALA A 101 20.75 -3.11 -3.01
N ARG A 102 20.66 -2.29 -4.07
CA ARG A 102 21.80 -2.02 -4.97
C ARG A 102 22.92 -1.27 -4.26
N GLU A 103 22.58 -0.33 -3.38
CA GLU A 103 23.57 0.41 -2.60
C GLU A 103 24.36 -0.52 -1.67
N GLU A 104 23.66 -1.43 -0.99
CA GLU A 104 24.30 -2.41 -0.10
C GLU A 104 25.18 -3.41 -0.86
N ILE A 105 24.75 -3.88 -2.04
CA ILE A 105 25.58 -4.72 -2.91
C ILE A 105 26.86 -3.99 -3.31
N LYS A 106 26.74 -2.73 -3.75
CA LYS A 106 27.89 -1.93 -4.15
C LYS A 106 28.87 -1.72 -2.98
N LYS A 107 28.37 -1.43 -1.78
CA LYS A 107 29.21 -1.31 -0.58
C LYS A 107 29.99 -2.60 -0.31
N ALA A 108 29.34 -3.76 -0.45
CA ALA A 108 30.01 -5.05 -0.27
C ALA A 108 31.08 -5.31 -1.33
N GLU A 109 30.82 -4.96 -2.59
CA GLU A 109 31.80 -5.04 -3.68
C GLU A 109 33.01 -4.12 -3.43
N ASP A 110 32.77 -2.87 -3.03
CA ASP A 110 33.82 -1.89 -2.71
C ASP A 110 34.70 -2.37 -1.54
N ILE A 111 34.09 -3.00 -0.51
CA ILE A 111 34.84 -3.60 0.62
C ILE A 111 35.73 -4.74 0.13
N LEU A 112 35.23 -5.65 -0.70
CA LEU A 112 36.01 -6.77 -1.24
C LEU A 112 37.21 -6.29 -2.06
N VAL A 113 37.04 -5.22 -2.83
CA VAL A 113 38.12 -4.60 -3.59
C VAL A 113 39.19 -4.05 -2.63
N LEU A 114 38.79 -3.26 -1.64
CA LEU A 114 39.72 -2.70 -0.64
C LEU A 114 40.48 -3.78 0.14
N GLU A 115 39.80 -4.87 0.55
CA GLU A 115 40.45 -6.00 1.21
C GLU A 115 41.49 -6.68 0.33
N SER A 116 41.22 -6.78 -0.98
CA SER A 116 42.17 -7.34 -1.95
C SER A 116 43.41 -6.45 -2.11
N GLU A 117 43.23 -5.13 -2.21
CA GLU A 117 44.31 -4.15 -2.33
C GLU A 117 45.20 -4.12 -1.08
N ILE A 118 44.61 -4.13 0.12
CA ILE A 118 45.34 -4.20 1.40
C ILE A 118 46.18 -5.47 1.46
N LYS A 119 45.65 -6.59 0.99
CA LYS A 119 46.36 -7.88 0.99
C LYS A 119 47.55 -7.87 0.02
N GLU A 120 47.41 -7.24 -1.14
CA GLU A 120 48.51 -7.08 -2.10
C GLU A 120 49.61 -6.14 -1.57
N LEU A 121 49.24 -4.99 -1.00
CA LEU A 121 50.19 -4.07 -0.37
C LEU A 121 50.99 -4.73 0.76
N ASN A 122 50.34 -5.53 1.61
CA ASN A 122 51.03 -6.26 2.68
C ASN A 122 51.99 -7.35 2.17
N ARG A 123 51.79 -7.85 0.94
CA ARG A 123 52.71 -8.81 0.31
C ARG A 123 53.91 -8.12 -0.34
N SER A 124 53.75 -6.91 -0.86
CA SER A 124 54.84 -6.15 -1.49
C SER A 124 55.79 -5.49 -0.48
N HIS A 125 55.37 -5.34 0.78
CA HIS A 125 56.18 -4.80 1.88
C HIS A 125 56.89 -5.88 2.74
N ARG A 126 56.87 -7.15 2.32
CA ARG A 126 57.66 -8.25 2.91
C ARG A 126 58.78 -8.68 1.96
#